data_AF-A0A0E3WBK1-F1
#
_entry.id   AF-A0A0E3WBK1-F1
#
_cell.length_a   1.000
_cell.length_b   1.000
_cell.length_c   1.000
_cell.angle_alpha   90.00
_cell.angle_beta   90.00
_cell.angle_gamma   90.00
#
_symmetry.space_group_name_H-M   'P 1'
#
loop_
_entity.id
_entity.type
_entity.pdbx_description
1 polymer ?
#
loop_
_entity_poly.entity_id
_entity_poly.type
_entity_poly.pdbx_seq_one_letter_code
_entity_poly.pdbx_strand_id
1 'polypeptide(L)'
;MKFTHARHGTAILSCAVAVVLSPAVASADPPDPHQPDMTKGYCPGGRWGYGNLAVCDGEKYPDGSFWHQWMKTWMVGPQFYYDCVGGDEPLPGPPPTQS
;
A
#
# COMPACT_ATOMS: atom_id res chain seq x y z
N MET A 1 -69.71 -12.75 -45.11
CA MET A 1 -68.40 -13.40 -45.26
C MET A 1 -67.39 -12.72 -44.36
N LYS A 2 -66.68 -13.52 -43.54
CA LYS A 2 -65.43 -13.32 -42.79
C LYS A 2 -64.90 -11.89 -42.55
N PHE A 3 -64.73 -11.54 -41.27
CA PHE A 3 -63.54 -10.82 -40.81
C PHE A 3 -63.01 -11.48 -39.53
N THR A 4 -61.86 -12.13 -39.68
CA THR A 4 -61.08 -12.80 -38.63
C THR A 4 -59.94 -11.87 -38.24
N HIS A 5 -60.01 -11.17 -37.11
CA HIS A 5 -58.92 -10.38 -36.53
C HIS A 5 -59.05 -10.49 -34.99
N ALA A 6 -58.01 -10.67 -34.19
CA ALA A 6 -56.60 -10.87 -34.45
C ALA A 6 -56.02 -11.56 -33.20
N ARG A 7 -55.05 -12.43 -33.42
CA ARG A 7 -54.21 -13.05 -32.38
C ARG A 7 -53.43 -11.92 -31.71
N HIS A 8 -53.86 -11.49 -30.51
CA HIS A 8 -53.14 -10.48 -29.75
C HIS A 8 -51.90 -11.15 -29.13
N GLY A 9 -50.78 -11.03 -29.84
CA GLY A 9 -49.48 -11.44 -29.35
C GLY A 9 -49.10 -10.56 -28.17
N THR A 10 -48.87 -11.19 -27.02
CA THR A 10 -48.32 -10.54 -25.84
C THR A 10 -46.90 -10.06 -26.16
N ALA A 11 -46.74 -8.75 -26.37
CA ALA A 11 -45.42 -8.14 -26.47
C ALA A 11 -44.80 -8.08 -25.06
N ILE A 12 -43.81 -8.92 -24.80
CA ILE A 12 -43.00 -8.85 -23.57
C ILE A 12 -42.03 -7.69 -23.76
N LEU A 13 -42.26 -6.60 -23.04
CA LEU A 13 -41.39 -5.43 -23.01
C LEU A 13 -40.20 -5.74 -22.09
N SER A 14 -39.10 -6.24 -22.65
CA SER A 14 -37.86 -6.50 -21.91
C SER A 14 -37.14 -5.17 -21.64
N CYS A 15 -37.21 -4.67 -20.41
CA CYS A 15 -36.47 -3.49 -19.96
C CYS A 15 -35.04 -3.92 -19.56
N ALA A 16 -34.05 -3.67 -20.43
CA ALA A 16 -32.65 -3.92 -20.13
C ALA A 16 -32.09 -2.79 -19.24
N VAL A 17 -31.85 -3.07 -17.96
CA VAL A 17 -31.15 -2.15 -17.06
C VAL A 17 -29.65 -2.31 -17.28
N ALA A 18 -29.02 -1.34 -17.93
CA ALA A 18 -27.56 -1.26 -18.01
C ALA A 18 -27.02 -0.81 -16.64
N VAL A 19 -26.44 -1.75 -15.89
CA VAL A 19 -25.72 -1.43 -14.65
C VAL A 19 -24.38 -0.83 -15.05
N VAL A 20 -24.28 0.49 -14.99
CA VAL A 20 -23.02 1.22 -15.17
C VAL A 20 -22.22 1.08 -13.88
N LEU A 21 -21.29 0.14 -13.82
CA LEU A 21 -20.33 0.03 -12.72
C LEU A 21 -19.22 1.05 -12.98
N SER A 22 -19.26 2.18 -12.27
CA SER A 22 -18.12 3.11 -12.25
C SER A 22 -16.94 2.43 -11.54
N PRO A 23 -15.75 2.33 -12.17
CA PRO A 23 -14.58 1.85 -11.46
C PRO A 23 -14.26 2.86 -10.35
N ALA A 24 -14.24 2.39 -9.10
CA ALA A 24 -13.75 3.20 -8.01
C ALA A 24 -12.27 3.55 -8.31
N VAL A 25 -11.97 4.84 -8.35
CA VAL A 25 -10.58 5.30 -8.43
C VAL A 25 -9.94 5.01 -7.09
N ALA A 26 -8.96 4.11 -7.06
CA ALA A 26 -8.12 3.92 -5.88
C ALA A 26 -7.27 5.18 -5.71
N SER A 27 -7.58 5.99 -4.69
CA SER A 27 -6.70 7.06 -4.24
C SER A 27 -5.64 6.43 -3.34
N ALA A 28 -4.36 6.73 -3.60
CA ALA A 28 -3.32 6.40 -2.64
C ALA A 28 -3.50 7.27 -1.40
N ASP A 29 -3.24 6.70 -0.22
CA ASP A 29 -3.14 7.48 1.01
C ASP A 29 -1.97 8.48 0.89
N PRO A 30 -2.05 9.63 1.57
CA PRO A 30 -0.92 10.55 1.69
C PRO A 30 0.33 9.85 2.24
N PRO A 31 1.54 10.33 1.91
CA PRO A 31 2.77 9.81 2.49
C PRO A 31 2.74 9.88 4.01
N ASP A 32 3.17 8.82 4.66
CA ASP A 32 3.18 8.75 6.12
C ASP A 32 4.20 9.73 6.72
N PRO A 33 3.80 10.63 7.63
CA PRO A 33 4.70 11.63 8.22
C PRO A 33 5.77 11.02 9.14
N HIS A 34 5.56 9.81 9.65
CA HIS A 34 6.53 9.09 10.50
C HIS A 34 7.59 8.34 9.69
N GLN A 35 7.43 8.26 8.36
CA GLN A 35 8.35 7.52 7.50
C GLN A 35 9.72 8.23 7.40
N PRO A 36 10.82 7.55 7.74
CA PRO A 36 12.16 8.09 7.63
C PRO A 36 12.58 8.18 6.16
N ASP A 37 13.54 9.06 5.87
CA ASP A 37 14.13 9.20 4.54
C ASP A 37 15.65 9.40 4.64
N MET A 38 16.37 8.29 4.56
CA MET A 38 17.82 8.21 4.58
C MET A 38 18.45 8.95 3.39
N THR A 39 17.76 9.05 2.25
CA THR A 39 18.25 9.80 1.08
C THR A 39 18.27 11.30 1.33
N LYS A 40 17.39 11.78 2.20
CA LYS A 40 17.35 13.16 2.70
C LYS A 40 18.02 13.33 4.06
N GLY A 41 18.57 12.27 4.63
CA GLY A 41 19.16 12.27 5.98
C GLY A 41 18.15 12.48 7.10
N TYR A 42 16.87 12.25 6.85
CA TYR A 42 15.78 12.41 7.82
C TYR A 42 15.54 11.11 8.60
N CYS A 43 16.07 11.05 9.82
CA CYS A 43 15.99 9.85 10.69
C CYS A 43 15.63 10.27 12.13
N PRO A 44 14.37 10.67 12.38
CA PRO A 44 13.94 11.19 13.67
C PRO A 44 14.04 10.17 14.82
N GLY A 45 13.93 8.88 14.53
CA GLY A 45 14.14 7.78 15.50
C GLY A 45 15.62 7.43 15.72
N GLY A 46 16.54 8.02 14.95
CA GLY A 46 17.97 7.81 15.05
C GLY A 46 18.57 7.06 13.86
N ARG A 47 19.91 7.02 13.84
CA ARG A 47 20.69 6.36 12.79
C ARG A 47 21.66 5.39 13.43
N TRP A 48 21.75 4.19 12.87
CA TRP A 48 22.72 3.18 13.27
C TRP A 48 23.07 2.29 12.09
N GLY A 49 24.02 1.38 12.27
CA GLY A 49 24.47 0.52 11.18
C GLY A 49 25.87 -0.02 11.42
N TYR A 50 26.23 -1.06 10.67
CA TYR A 50 27.54 -1.69 10.74
C TYR A 50 27.97 -2.18 9.36
N GLY A 51 29.20 -1.86 8.95
CA GLY A 51 29.72 -2.23 7.64
C GLY A 51 28.93 -1.61 6.49
N ASN A 52 28.33 -2.45 5.63
CA ASN A 52 27.53 -2.03 4.47
C ASN A 52 26.03 -1.88 4.78
N LEU A 53 25.62 -2.02 6.05
CA LEU A 53 24.26 -1.80 6.51
C LEU A 53 24.17 -0.41 7.13
N ALA A 54 23.29 0.43 6.60
CA ALA A 54 22.87 1.68 7.24
C ALA A 54 21.39 1.59 7.58
N VAL A 55 21.02 2.13 8.73
CA VAL A 55 19.67 2.10 9.28
C VAL A 55 19.25 3.50 9.71
N CYS A 56 17.99 3.81 9.48
CA CYS A 56 17.34 5.09 9.72
C CYS A 56 15.94 4.80 10.27
N ASP A 57 15.75 5.10 11.56
CA ASP A 57 14.47 4.86 12.23
C ASP A 57 13.59 6.13 12.12
N GLY A 58 12.30 5.90 11.92
CA GLY A 58 11.24 6.88 11.86
C GLY A 58 10.78 7.33 13.24
N GLU A 59 9.84 8.28 13.26
CA GLU A 59 9.24 8.72 14.52
C GLU A 59 8.29 7.64 15.03
N LYS A 60 8.32 7.37 16.33
CA LYS A 60 7.41 6.38 16.91
C LYS A 60 5.97 6.88 16.88
N TYR A 61 5.06 6.01 16.48
CA TYR A 61 3.63 6.20 16.68
C TYR A 61 3.27 6.12 18.17
N PRO A 62 2.05 6.52 18.57
CA PRO A 62 1.61 6.44 19.96
C PRO A 62 1.61 5.03 20.56
N ASP A 63 1.48 3.99 19.74
CA ASP A 63 1.59 2.58 20.13
C ASP A 63 3.04 2.09 20.23
N GLY A 64 4.02 2.98 19.98
CA GLY A 64 5.44 2.69 20.02
C GLY A 64 6.00 2.04 18.76
N SER A 65 5.15 1.69 17.78
CA SER A 65 5.61 1.20 16.48
C SER A 65 6.33 2.30 15.71
N PHE A 66 7.15 1.96 14.72
CA PHE A 66 7.83 2.95 13.88
C PHE A 66 8.25 2.35 12.55
N TRP A 67 8.46 3.23 11.57
CA TRP A 67 9.08 2.86 10.31
C TRP A 67 10.58 2.69 10.46
N HIS A 68 11.11 1.58 9.97
CA HIS A 68 12.53 1.26 9.96
C HIS A 68 13.01 1.21 8.53
N GLN A 69 13.79 2.20 8.10
CA GLN A 69 14.41 2.18 6.80
C GLN A 69 15.86 1.70 6.90
N TRP A 70 16.22 0.75 6.08
CA TRP A 70 17.60 0.29 5.97
C TRP A 70 18.07 0.25 4.53
N MET A 71 19.38 0.38 4.37
CA MET A 71 20.05 0.37 3.09
C MET A 71 21.09 -0.74 3.06
N LYS A 72 21.10 -1.48 1.95
CA LYS A 72 22.16 -2.44 1.65
C LYS A 72 22.80 -2.08 0.32
N THR A 73 24.11 -1.89 0.35
CA THR A 73 24.90 -1.59 -0.85
C THR A 73 25.21 -2.88 -1.61
N TRP A 74 24.79 -2.93 -2.87
CA TRP A 74 25.11 -4.01 -3.81
C TRP A 74 26.03 -3.50 -4.93
N MET A 75 26.49 -4.40 -5.80
CA MET A 75 27.34 -4.02 -6.95
C MET A 75 26.67 -2.99 -7.88
N VAL A 76 25.33 -3.00 -7.95
CA VAL A 76 24.53 -2.10 -8.80
C VAL A 76 24.12 -0.80 -8.09
N GLY A 77 24.53 -0.61 -6.84
CA GLY A 77 24.20 0.56 -6.03
C GLY A 77 23.44 0.24 -4.74
N PRO A 78 23.09 1.28 -3.96
CA PRO A 78 22.31 1.14 -2.73
C PRO A 78 20.86 0.77 -3.04
N GLN A 79 20.35 -0.23 -2.33
CA GLN A 79 18.91 -0.51 -2.27
C GLN A 79 18.37 -0.13 -0.90
N PHE A 80 17.20 0.51 -0.89
CA PHE A 80 16.50 0.95 0.31
C PHE A 80 15.29 0.07 0.55
N TYR A 81 15.10 -0.28 1.80
CA TYR A 81 14.03 -1.16 2.28
C TYR A 81 13.36 -0.50 3.47
N TYR A 82 12.09 -0.83 3.67
CA TYR A 82 11.27 -0.31 4.77
C TYR A 82 10.56 -1.45 5.47
N ASP A 83 10.69 -1.50 6.79
CA ASP A 83 9.98 -2.43 7.65
C ASP A 83 9.16 -1.63 8.68
N CYS A 84 8.00 -2.14 9.07
CA CYS A 84 7.23 -1.57 10.18
C CYS A 84 7.55 -2.38 11.44
N VAL A 85 8.19 -1.75 12.42
CA VAL A 85 8.63 -2.41 13.66
C VAL A 85 7.59 -2.15 14.74
N GLY A 86 7.10 -3.22 15.38
CA GLY A 86 6.16 -3.12 16.50
C GLY A 86 6.85 -2.59 17.77
N GLY A 87 6.13 -1.83 18.59
CA GLY A 87 6.68 -1.19 19.80
C GLY A 87 7.26 -2.16 20.85
N ASP A 88 6.85 -3.43 20.81
CA ASP A 88 7.31 -4.49 21.72
C ASP A 88 8.52 -5.29 21.18
N GLU A 89 9.01 -5.01 19.97
CA GLU A 89 10.15 -5.74 19.40
C GLU A 89 11.47 -5.31 20.05
N PRO A 90 12.35 -6.26 20.43
CA PRO A 90 13.64 -5.93 21.02
C PRO A 90 14.50 -5.16 20.01
N LEU A 91 14.98 -3.98 20.41
CA LEU A 91 15.92 -3.17 19.63
C LEU A 91 17.36 -3.63 19.87
N PRO A 92 18.21 -3.75 18.82
CA PRO A 92 17.93 -3.48 17.42
C PRO A 92 17.02 -4.56 16.80
N GLY A 93 16.06 -4.13 15.98
CA GLY A 93 15.14 -5.04 15.27
C GLY A 93 15.91 -6.15 14.54
N PRO A 94 15.33 -7.36 14.44
CA PRO A 94 16.02 -8.50 13.87
C PRO A 94 16.52 -8.17 12.45
N PRO A 95 17.72 -8.66 12.04
CA PRO A 95 18.16 -8.50 10.68
C PRO A 95 17.09 -9.04 9.72
N PRO A 96 16.78 -8.32 8.64
CA PRO A 96 15.62 -8.61 7.78
C PRO A 96 15.72 -10.03 7.20
N THR A 97 14.61 -10.77 7.25
CA THR A 97 14.52 -12.08 6.59
C THR A 97 14.56 -11.87 5.08
N GLN A 98 15.52 -12.52 4.40
CA GLN A 98 15.57 -12.48 2.94
C GLN A 98 14.42 -13.32 2.38
N SER A 99 13.30 -12.67 2.07
CA SER A 99 12.18 -13.26 1.32
C SER A 99 12.49 -13.32 -0.17
#